data_AF-A0A662S7Z5-F1
#
_entry.id   AF-A0A662S7Z5-F1
#
_cell.length_a   1.000
_cell.length_b   1.000
_cell.length_c   1.000
_cell.angle_alpha   90.00
_cell.angle_beta   90.00
_cell.angle_gamma   90.00
#
_symmetry.space_group_name_H-M   'P 1'
#
loop_
_entity.id
_entity.type
_entity.pdbx_description
1 polymer ?
#
loop_
_entity_poly.entity_id
_entity_poly.type
_entity_poly.pdbx_seq_one_letter_code
_entity_poly.pdbx_strand_id
1 'polypeptide(L)' 'MRADRLYLLWGLIVLALSYTIPYLVLRDCKSLLLYLFWLILTVAHLIVSLTYIGRWREWTD' A
#
# COMPACT_ATOMS: atom_id res chain seq x y z
N MET A 1 8.90 14.05 11.16
CA MET A 1 7.52 14.29 11.66
C MET A 1 6.43 14.35 10.59
N ARG A 2 6.50 15.20 9.55
CA ARG A 2 5.45 15.25 8.50
C ARG A 2 5.44 14.03 7.58
N ALA A 3 6.63 13.52 7.21
CA ALA A 3 6.77 12.31 6.39
C ALA A 3 6.21 11.06 7.10
N ASP A 4 6.39 10.96 8.41
CA ASP A 4 5.92 9.83 9.21
C ASP A 4 4.39 9.79 9.27
N ARG A 5 3.74 10.96 9.44
CA ARG A 5 2.28 11.06 9.38
C ARG A 5 1.72 10.67 8.01
N LEU A 6 2.38 11.11 6.92
CA LEU A 6 1.98 10.72 5.56
C LEU A 6 2.13 9.22 5.32
N TYR A 7 3.19 8.61 5.83
CA TYR A 7 3.40 7.16 5.71
C TYR A 7 2.37 6.36 6.53
N LEU A 8 2.04 6.81 7.74
CA LEU A 8 0.96 6.23 8.54
C LEU A 8 -0.40 6.35 7.84
N LEU A 9 -0.70 7.52 7.26
CA LEU A 9 -1.93 7.74 6.50
C LEU A 9 -2.01 6.82 5.28
N TRP A 10 -0.89 6.65 4.58
CA TRP A 10 -0.77 5.70 3.46
C TRP A 10 -1.00 4.26 3.91
N GLY A 11 -0.40 3.84 5.03
CA GLY A 11 -0.63 2.52 5.62
C GLY A 11 -2.11 2.27 5.94
N LEU A 12 -2.80 3.27 6.48
CA LEU A 12 -4.24 3.20 6.75
C LEU A 12 -5.06 3.03 5.46
N ILE A 13 -4.70 3.76 4.40
CA ILE A 13 -5.34 3.63 3.08
C ILE A 13 -5.12 2.23 2.50
N VAL A 14 -3.89 1.71 2.54
CA VAL A 14 -3.57 0.37 2.06
C VAL A 14 -4.37 -0.69 2.84
N LEU A 15 -4.50 -0.53 4.16
CA LEU A 15 -5.30 -1.42 5.01
C LEU A 15 -6.80 -1.35 4.66
N ALA A 16 -7.33 -0.14 4.45
CA ALA A 16 -8.72 0.02 4.05
C ALA A 16 -8.98 -0.61 2.68
N LEU A 17 -8.09 -0.40 1.71
CA LEU A 17 -8.21 -0.98 0.36
C LEU A 17 -8.09 -2.50 0.37
N SER A 18 -7.17 -3.05 1.16
CA SER A 18 -6.95 -4.51 1.26
C SER A 18 -8.16 -5.26 1.81
N TYR A 19 -9.00 -4.60 2.62
CA TYR A 19 -10.27 -5.16 3.11
C TYR A 19 -11.47 -4.78 2.26
N THR A 20 -11.53 -3.56 1.73
CA THR A 20 -12.74 -3.09 1.03
C THR A 20 -12.83 -3.73 -0.35
N ILE A 21 -11.73 -3.71 -1.12
CA ILE A 21 -11.75 -4.11 -2.53
C ILE A 21 -11.99 -5.62 -2.71
N PRO A 22 -11.28 -6.54 -2.01
CA PRO A 22 -11.53 -7.97 -2.13
C PRO A 22 -12.93 -8.40 -1.71
N TYR A 23 -13.44 -7.81 -0.63
CA TYR A 23 -14.66 -8.27 0.02
C TYR A 23 -15.94 -7.59 -0.49
N LEU A 24 -15.84 -6.43 -1.14
CA LEU A 24 -16.99 -5.74 -1.74
C LEU A 24 -16.99 -5.78 -3.27
N VAL A 25 -15.83 -5.53 -3.90
CA VAL A 25 -15.76 -5.34 -5.36
C VAL A 25 -15.38 -6.63 -6.07
N LEU A 26 -14.38 -7.35 -5.56
CA LEU A 26 -13.89 -8.60 -6.14
C LEU A 26 -14.47 -9.85 -5.47
N ARG A 27 -15.51 -9.71 -4.65
CA ARG A 27 -16.10 -10.80 -3.87
C ARG A 27 -16.47 -12.01 -4.72
N ASP A 28 -17.02 -11.76 -5.91
CA ASP A 28 -17.47 -12.82 -6.82
C ASP A 28 -16.39 -13.23 -7.85
N CYS A 29 -15.28 -12.49 -7.92
CA CYS A 29 -14.17 -12.74 -8.83
C CYS A 29 -13.18 -13.75 -8.22
N LYS A 30 -13.37 -15.04 -8.47
CA LYS A 30 -12.53 -16.13 -7.92
C LYS A 30 -11.21 -16.40 -8.66
N SER A 31 -10.85 -15.64 -9.69
CA SER A 31 -9.82 -16.04 -10.66
C SER A 31 -8.53 -15.22 -10.57
N LEU A 32 -8.29 -14.34 -11.54
CA LEU A 32 -7.02 -13.67 -11.77
C LEU A 32 -6.99 -12.26 -11.20
N LEU A 33 -8.14 -11.58 -11.22
CA LEU A 33 -8.32 -10.19 -10.81
C LEU A 33 -7.93 -9.96 -9.33
N LEU A 34 -8.22 -10.93 -8.46
CA LEU A 34 -7.88 -10.85 -7.04
C LEU A 34 -6.36 -10.86 -6.84
N TYR A 35 -5.66 -11.77 -7.51
CA TYR A 35 -4.19 -11.84 -7.43
C TYR A 35 -3.53 -10.59 -8.04
N LEU A 36 -4.04 -10.09 -9.16
CA LEU A 36 -3.56 -8.84 -9.77
C LEU A 36 -3.75 -7.64 -8.84
N PHE A 37 -4.90 -7.56 -8.16
CA PHE A 37 -5.15 -6.52 -7.16
C PHE A 37 -4.11 -6.57 -6.04
N TRP A 38 -3.89 -7.74 -5.44
CA TRP A 38 -2.90 -7.91 -4.37
C TRP A 38 -1.48 -7.60 -4.85
N LEU A 39 -1.12 -8.01 -6.08
CA LEU A 39 0.17 -7.70 -6.68
C LEU A 39 0.37 -6.19 -6.79
N ILE A 40 -0.60 -5.48 -7.40
CA ILE A 40 -0.52 -4.02 -7.58
C ILE A 40 -0.46 -3.30 -6.23
N LEU A 41 -1.31 -3.70 -5.28
CA LEU A 41 -1.34 -3.09 -3.94
C LEU A 41 0.00 -3.27 -3.22
N THR A 42 0.60 -4.46 -3.34
CA THR A 42 1.90 -4.78 -2.72
C THR A 42 3.02 -3.99 -3.39
N VAL A 43 3.06 -3.93 -4.72
CA VAL A 43 4.07 -3.16 -5.46
C VAL A 43 3.97 -1.66 -5.13
N ALA A 44 2.74 -1.11 -5.12
CA ALA A 44 2.51 0.28 -4.75
C ALA A 44 2.97 0.57 -3.30
N HIS A 45 2.65 -0.33 -2.37
CA HIS A 45 3.11 -0.19 -0.99
C HIS A 45 4.64 -0.23 -0.91
N LEU A 46 5.27 -1.17 -1.62
CA LEU A 46 6.73 -1.34 -1.63
C LEU A 46 7.46 -0.11 -2.20
N ILE A 47 6.96 0.49 -3.27
CA ILE A 47 7.51 1.73 -3.84
C ILE A 47 7.44 2.87 -2.81
N VAL A 48 6.31 3.05 -2.13
CA VAL A 48 6.14 4.09 -1.12
C VAL A 48 7.07 3.83 0.08
N SER A 49 7.21 2.58 0.51
CA SER A 49 8.12 2.21 1.60
C SER A 49 9.58 2.46 1.23
N LEU A 50 10.01 2.10 0.03
CA LEU A 50 11.38 2.39 -0.45
C LEU A 50 11.64 3.90 -0.54
N THR A 51 10.67 4.67 -1.04
CA THR A 51 10.79 6.13 -1.12
C THR A 51 10.86 6.77 0.27
N TYR A 52 10.07 6.26 1.22
CA TYR A 52 10.10 6.72 2.60
C TYR A 52 11.43 6.40 3.29
N ILE A 53 11.93 5.16 3.16
CA ILE A 53 13.22 4.74 3.73
C ILE A 53 14.38 5.51 3.08
N GLY A 54 14.38 5.67 1.76
CA GLY A 54 15.41 6.45 1.05
C GLY A 54 15.47 7.89 1.53
N ARG A 55 14.31 8.55 1.66
CA ARG A 55 14.23 9.92 2.18
C ARG A 55 14.60 10.03 3.66
N TRP A 56 14.40 8.96 4.43
CA TRP A 56 14.82 8.90 5.83
C TRP A 56 16.35 8.76 5.93
N ARG A 57 16.96 7.96 5.06
CA ARG A 57 18.42 7.78 4.99
C ARG A 57 19.13 9.09 4.63
N GLU A 58 18.61 9.86 3.67
CA GLU A 58 19.12 11.21 3.33
C GLU A 58 19.00 12.24 4.46
N TRP A 59 18.12 12.03 5.44
CA TRP A 59 18.00 12.91 6.62
C TRP A 59 18.98 12.55 7.75
N THR A 60 19.62 11.38 7.67
CA THR A 60 20.47 10.84 8.74
C THR A 60 21.96 10.93 8.44
N ASP A 61 22.35 11.10 7.16
CA ASP A 61 23.70 11.45 6.70
C ASP A 61 23.89 12.99 6.72
#